data_AF-A0A811T5W5-F1
#
_entry.id   AF-A0A811T5W5-F1
#
_cell.length_a   1.000
_cell.length_b   1.000
_cell.length_c   1.000
_cell.angle_alpha   90.00
_cell.angle_beta   90.00
_cell.angle_gamma   90.00
#
_symmetry.space_group_name_H-M   'P 1'
#
loop_
_entity.id
_entity.type
_entity.pdbx_description
1 polymer ?
#
loop_
_entity_poly.entity_id
_entity_poly.type
_entity_poly.pdbx_seq_one_letter_code
_entity_poly.pdbx_strand_id
1 'polypeptide(L)'
;MTQLVIDANVLRDTCYPDNGKAIEVLDIVRKRRYNVVVCKEILKEYKSQLKHPHCKNQNVFQDWYKIMTSKFFKKVKIDKNDINTCFSRLIGQGKFGDGKDIIYVKAAEKIKDSDKTLIAYEWHFQQAHSCITQLGIRRLDLDEAVNVLS
;
A
#
# COMPACT_ATOMS: atom_id res chain seq x y z
N MET A 1 -0.06 -3.58 18.26
CA MET A 1 0.54 -2.50 17.44
C MET A 1 -0.02 -2.67 16.04
N THR A 2 -0.77 -1.69 15.54
CA THR A 2 -1.54 -1.82 14.29
C THR A 2 -0.61 -2.03 13.09
N GLN A 3 -1.04 -2.88 12.17
CA GLN A 3 -0.32 -3.24 10.95
C GLN A 3 -1.15 -2.86 9.73
N LEU A 4 -0.49 -2.42 8.68
CA LEU A 4 -1.14 -2.06 7.42
C LEU A 4 -0.19 -2.26 6.24
N VAL A 5 -0.75 -2.29 5.03
CA VAL A 5 0.00 -2.25 3.77
C VAL A 5 -0.29 -0.93 3.08
N ILE A 6 0.72 -0.35 2.42
CA ILE A 6 0.59 0.89 1.64
C ILE A 6 0.99 0.58 0.19
N ASP A 7 0.17 0.96 -0.77
CA ASP A 7 0.52 0.92 -2.18
C ASP A 7 1.65 1.93 -2.51
N ALA A 8 2.56 1.56 -3.42
CA ALA A 8 3.67 2.44 -3.83
C ALA A 8 3.18 3.76 -4.45
N ASN A 9 1.98 3.79 -5.04
CA ASN A 9 1.43 5.02 -5.61
C ASN A 9 1.10 6.08 -4.54
N VAL A 10 0.76 5.67 -3.32
CA VAL A 10 0.63 6.61 -2.18
C VAL A 10 1.96 7.34 -1.94
N LEU A 11 3.09 6.66 -2.12
CA LEU A 11 4.42 7.26 -1.96
C LEU A 11 4.73 8.18 -3.13
N ARG A 12 4.42 7.75 -4.36
CA ARG A 12 4.57 8.57 -5.57
C ARG A 12 3.78 9.88 -5.43
N ASP A 13 2.56 9.83 -4.90
CA ASP A 13 1.70 11.01 -4.83
C ASP A 13 2.17 12.08 -3.85
N THR A 14 3.08 11.74 -2.92
CA THR A 14 3.77 12.76 -2.11
C THR A 14 4.60 13.75 -2.95
N CYS A 15 4.98 13.35 -4.17
CA CYS A 15 5.69 14.19 -5.11
C CYS A 15 4.87 15.36 -5.68
N TYR A 16 3.53 15.30 -5.55
CA TYR A 16 2.59 16.27 -6.11
C TYR A 16 1.91 17.04 -4.97
N PRO A 17 2.36 18.27 -4.65
CA PRO A 17 1.92 19.03 -3.48
C PRO A 17 0.41 19.30 -3.45
N ASP A 18 -0.21 19.39 -4.62
CA ASP A 18 -1.62 19.73 -4.78
C ASP A 18 -2.55 18.63 -4.22
N ASN A 19 -2.02 17.44 -3.94
CA ASN A 19 -2.76 16.31 -3.37
C ASN A 19 -2.20 15.87 -2.00
N GLY A 20 -2.15 16.82 -1.05
CA GLY A 20 -1.50 16.68 0.27
C GLY A 20 -1.96 15.52 1.15
N LYS A 21 -3.05 14.82 0.81
CA LYS A 21 -3.57 13.65 1.55
C LYS A 21 -2.56 12.51 1.63
N ALA A 22 -1.78 12.27 0.57
CA ALA A 22 -0.74 11.25 0.60
C ALA A 22 0.31 11.55 1.69
N ILE A 23 0.75 12.81 1.79
CA ILE A 23 1.70 13.27 2.82
C ILE A 23 1.09 13.11 4.21
N GLU A 24 -0.18 13.50 4.38
CA GLU A 24 -0.91 13.39 5.64
C GLU A 24 -1.02 11.93 6.10
N VAL A 25 -1.40 11.01 5.21
CA VAL A 25 -1.43 9.57 5.50
C VAL A 25 -0.07 9.08 5.97
N LEU A 26 1.02 9.42 5.27
CA LEU A 26 2.37 9.00 5.67
C LEU A 26 2.77 9.57 7.04
N ASP A 27 2.38 10.81 7.34
CA ASP A 27 2.66 11.46 8.61
C ASP A 27 1.87 10.82 9.77
N ILE A 28 0.58 10.51 9.57
CA ILE A 28 -0.24 9.77 10.54
C ILE A 28 0.40 8.41 10.82
N VAL A 29 0.72 7.63 9.79
CA VAL A 29 1.36 6.30 9.90
C VAL A 29 2.65 6.39 10.73
N ARG A 30 3.48 7.40 10.47
CA ARG A 30 4.73 7.64 11.19
C ARG A 30 4.49 8.04 12.65
N LYS A 31 3.62 9.02 12.92
CA LYS A 31 3.32 9.54 14.26
C LYS A 31 2.68 8.48 15.15
N ARG A 32 1.73 7.71 14.59
CA ARG A 32 1.05 6.58 15.26
C ARG A 32 1.91 5.32 15.37
N ARG A 33 3.09 5.31 14.73
CA ARG A 33 4.06 4.19 14.76
C ARG A 33 3.46 2.88 14.24
N TYR A 34 2.66 2.96 13.19
CA TYR A 34 2.10 1.76 12.56
C TYR A 34 3.18 0.94 11.87
N ASN A 35 3.03 -0.38 11.92
CA ASN A 35 3.92 -1.28 11.21
C ASN A 35 3.44 -1.43 9.75
N VAL A 36 4.29 -1.05 8.80
CA VAL A 36 4.01 -1.24 7.38
C VAL A 36 4.51 -2.61 6.96
N VAL A 37 3.58 -3.48 6.59
CA VAL A 37 3.86 -4.83 6.12
C VAL A 37 4.30 -4.77 4.66
N VAL A 38 5.47 -5.33 4.38
CA VAL A 38 6.12 -5.25 3.06
C VAL A 38 6.73 -6.59 2.66
N CYS A 39 6.77 -6.88 1.37
CA CYS A 39 7.55 -7.97 0.80
C CYS A 39 8.74 -7.42 -0.03
N LYS A 40 9.52 -8.32 -0.65
CA LYS A 40 10.69 -7.93 -1.46
C LYS A 40 10.28 -7.09 -2.67
N GLU A 41 9.16 -7.42 -3.29
CA GLU A 41 8.59 -6.76 -4.46
C GLU A 41 8.11 -5.35 -4.13
N ILE A 42 7.30 -5.19 -3.07
CA ILE A 42 6.85 -3.87 -2.57
C ILE A 42 8.05 -2.97 -2.26
N LEU A 43 9.09 -3.51 -1.59
CA LEU A 43 10.29 -2.73 -1.31
C LEU A 43 11.04 -2.28 -2.58
N LYS A 44 11.00 -3.06 -3.66
CA LYS A 44 11.58 -2.65 -4.95
C LYS A 44 10.78 -1.51 -5.56
N GLU A 45 9.45 -1.59 -5.52
CA GLU A 45 8.57 -0.52 -6.02
C GLU A 45 8.79 0.78 -5.24
N TYR A 46 8.83 0.72 -3.91
CA TYR A 46 9.12 1.89 -3.08
C TYR A 46 10.47 2.51 -3.44
N LYS A 47 11.52 1.68 -3.63
CA LYS A 47 12.85 2.16 -4.03
C LYS A 47 12.85 2.79 -5.42
N SER A 48 12.02 2.31 -6.33
CA SER A 48 11.84 2.93 -7.64
C SER A 48 11.23 4.33 -7.50
N GLN A 49 10.23 4.49 -6.64
CA GLN A 49 9.61 5.79 -6.38
C GLN A 49 10.59 6.80 -5.71
N LEU A 50 11.63 6.33 -5.01
CA LEU A 50 12.65 7.19 -4.38
C LEU A 50 13.56 7.90 -5.39
N LYS A 51 13.51 7.51 -6.66
CA LYS A 51 14.34 8.04 -7.74
C LYS A 51 13.49 8.70 -8.83
N HIS A 52 12.25 9.08 -8.51
CA HIS A 52 11.34 9.60 -9.52
C HIS A 52 11.81 10.99 -10.00
N PRO A 53 12.20 11.15 -11.28
CA PRO A 53 12.95 12.33 -11.75
C PRO A 53 12.19 13.65 -11.64
N HIS A 54 10.86 13.61 -11.59
CA HIS A 54 10.00 14.79 -11.50
C HIS A 54 9.42 15.03 -10.09
N CYS A 55 9.96 14.36 -9.07
CA CYS A 55 9.44 14.49 -7.72
C CYS A 55 9.89 15.80 -7.05
N LYS A 56 8.95 16.72 -6.81
CA LYS A 56 9.25 18.00 -6.14
C LYS A 56 9.57 17.83 -4.65
N ASN A 57 8.98 16.82 -4.00
CA ASN A 57 9.10 16.57 -2.57
C ASN A 57 9.87 15.28 -2.23
N GLN A 58 10.90 14.97 -3.03
CA GLN A 58 11.65 13.71 -2.89
C GLN A 58 12.17 13.47 -1.45
N ASN A 59 12.56 14.53 -0.75
CA ASN A 59 13.07 14.47 0.62
C ASN A 59 12.04 13.95 1.63
N VAL A 60 10.76 14.36 1.51
CA VAL A 60 9.68 13.91 2.41
C VAL A 60 9.55 12.39 2.36
N PHE A 61 9.54 11.83 1.15
CA PHE A 61 9.47 10.40 0.98
C PHE A 61 10.76 9.70 1.42
N GLN A 62 11.94 10.25 1.11
CA GLN A 62 13.22 9.68 1.54
C GLN A 62 13.34 9.59 3.07
N ASP A 63 12.96 10.66 3.78
CA ASP A 63 12.98 10.70 5.24
C ASP A 63 11.99 9.72 5.86
N TRP A 64 10.76 9.69 5.32
CA TRP A 64 9.77 8.70 5.74
C TRP A 64 10.31 7.28 5.52
N TYR A 65 10.79 6.96 4.32
CA TYR A 65 11.30 5.62 3.99
C TYR A 65 12.47 5.21 4.90
N LYS A 66 13.39 6.12 5.20
CA LYS A 66 14.51 5.89 6.12
C LYS A 66 14.02 5.57 7.54
N ILE A 67 13.06 6.33 8.05
CA ILE A 67 12.47 6.09 9.38
C ILE A 67 11.78 4.73 9.39
N MET A 68 10.92 4.47 8.42
CA MET A 68 10.10 3.26 8.39
C MET A 68 10.94 2.00 8.20
N THR A 69 11.94 2.01 7.31
CA THR A 69 12.86 0.87 7.13
C THR A 69 13.65 0.54 8.39
N SER A 70 13.98 1.54 9.22
CA SER A 70 14.77 1.31 10.43
C SER A 70 13.98 0.68 11.58
N LYS A 71 12.66 0.91 11.66
CA LYS A 71 11.87 0.60 12.87
C LYS A 71 10.50 -0.02 12.64
N PHE A 72 9.84 0.31 11.53
CA PHE A 72 8.39 0.06 11.37
C PHE A 72 8.04 -0.81 10.17
N PHE A 73 9.02 -1.20 9.35
CA PHE A 73 8.79 -2.17 8.27
C PHE A 73 8.80 -3.60 8.80
N LYS A 74 7.69 -4.30 8.60
CA LYS A 74 7.56 -5.72 8.89
C LYS A 74 7.65 -6.51 7.60
N LYS A 75 8.78 -7.18 7.39
CA LYS A 75 9.00 -7.99 6.19
C LYS A 75 8.25 -9.31 6.26
N VAL A 76 7.54 -9.65 5.19
CA VAL A 76 6.84 -10.92 5.03
C VAL A 76 7.25 -11.63 3.74
N LYS A 77 7.16 -12.95 3.73
CA LYS A 77 7.26 -13.75 2.51
C LYS A 77 5.86 -13.94 1.93
N ILE A 78 5.72 -13.71 0.64
CA ILE A 78 4.47 -13.95 -0.10
C ILE A 78 4.77 -14.90 -1.25
N ASP A 79 3.77 -15.67 -1.65
CA ASP A 79 3.76 -16.32 -2.95
C ASP A 79 2.88 -15.47 -3.87
N LYS A 80 3.49 -14.88 -4.89
CA LYS A 80 2.78 -14.02 -5.85
C LYS A 80 2.04 -14.81 -6.93
N ASN A 81 2.34 -16.11 -7.06
CA ASN A 81 1.72 -16.97 -8.07
C ASN A 81 0.44 -17.63 -7.54
N ASP A 82 0.26 -17.66 -6.21
CA ASP A 82 -0.98 -18.08 -5.57
C ASP A 82 -2.05 -16.99 -5.72
N ILE A 83 -2.71 -16.94 -6.88
CA ILE A 83 -3.78 -15.99 -7.16
C ILE A 83 -5.13 -16.72 -7.09
N ASN A 84 -6.02 -16.26 -6.20
CA ASN A 84 -7.34 -16.86 -6.06
C ASN A 84 -8.22 -16.59 -7.28
N THR A 85 -9.27 -17.40 -7.45
CA THR A 85 -10.19 -17.32 -8.60
C THR A 85 -10.83 -15.94 -8.79
N CYS A 86 -11.10 -15.20 -7.70
CA CYS A 86 -11.70 -13.87 -7.78
C CYS A 86 -10.77 -12.89 -8.49
N PHE A 87 -9.49 -12.83 -8.07
CA PHE A 87 -8.48 -11.98 -8.71
C PHE A 87 -8.12 -12.47 -10.10
N SER A 88 -7.97 -13.79 -10.30
CA SER A 88 -7.69 -14.36 -11.64
C SER A 88 -8.76 -13.96 -12.67
N ARG A 89 -10.05 -13.93 -12.27
CA ARG A 89 -11.14 -13.46 -13.13
C ARG A 89 -11.01 -11.97 -13.45
N LEU A 90 -10.70 -11.13 -12.47
CA LEU A 90 -10.54 -9.68 -12.71
C LEU A 90 -9.33 -9.38 -13.60
N ILE A 91 -8.23 -10.10 -13.43
CA ILE A 91 -7.05 -10.01 -14.31
C ILE A 91 -7.42 -10.41 -15.73
N GLY A 92 -8.12 -11.53 -15.91
CA GLY A 92 -8.59 -11.97 -17.24
C GLY A 92 -9.56 -10.99 -17.92
N GLN A 93 -10.22 -10.13 -17.15
CA GLN A 93 -11.09 -9.06 -17.64
C GLN A 93 -10.38 -7.71 -17.82
N GLY A 94 -9.07 -7.63 -17.54
CA GLY A 94 -8.31 -6.37 -17.55
C GLY A 94 -8.71 -5.37 -16.45
N LYS A 95 -9.44 -5.83 -15.43
CA LYS A 95 -9.96 -4.99 -14.32
C LYS A 95 -9.02 -4.92 -13.12
N PHE A 96 -7.99 -5.77 -13.08
CA PHE A 96 -6.99 -5.75 -12.02
C PHE A 96 -5.56 -5.74 -12.61
N GLY A 97 -5.34 -4.85 -13.57
CA GLY A 97 -4.06 -4.71 -14.28
C GLY A 97 -3.58 -6.04 -14.89
N ASP A 98 -2.27 -6.23 -14.89
CA ASP A 98 -1.59 -7.49 -15.22
C ASP A 98 -1.37 -8.38 -13.99
N GLY A 99 -2.07 -8.11 -12.88
CA GLY A 99 -1.96 -8.83 -11.63
C GLY A 99 -0.74 -8.51 -10.79
N LYS A 100 0.15 -7.59 -11.19
CA LYS A 100 1.32 -7.19 -10.37
C LYS A 100 0.92 -6.69 -8.98
N ASP A 101 -0.22 -6.00 -8.89
CA ASP A 101 -0.74 -5.40 -7.64
C ASP A 101 -1.23 -6.44 -6.61
N ILE A 102 -1.28 -7.73 -6.99
CA ILE A 102 -1.66 -8.81 -6.06
C ILE A 102 -0.69 -8.92 -4.87
N ILE A 103 0.55 -8.46 -5.03
CA ILE A 103 1.57 -8.49 -3.97
C ILE A 103 1.12 -7.69 -2.74
N TYR A 104 0.37 -6.61 -2.91
CA TYR A 104 -0.15 -5.77 -1.84
C TYR A 104 -1.26 -6.48 -1.06
N VAL A 105 -2.18 -7.12 -1.78
CA VAL A 105 -3.25 -7.93 -1.18
C VAL A 105 -2.65 -9.09 -0.40
N LYS A 106 -1.70 -9.82 -1.00
CA LYS A 106 -1.03 -10.96 -0.36
C LYS A 106 -0.22 -10.54 0.86
N ALA A 107 0.40 -9.37 0.84
CA ALA A 107 1.06 -8.81 2.01
C ALA A 107 0.05 -8.50 3.13
N ALA A 108 -1.11 -7.94 2.80
CA ALA A 108 -2.17 -7.63 3.77
C ALA A 108 -2.78 -8.91 4.36
N GLU A 109 -2.90 -10.00 3.60
CA GLU A 109 -3.32 -11.30 4.12
C GLU A 109 -2.37 -11.86 5.21
N LYS A 110 -1.11 -11.42 5.24
CA LYS A 110 -0.15 -11.82 6.29
C LYS A 110 -0.33 -11.06 7.60
N ILE A 111 -1.18 -10.03 7.64
CA ILE A 111 -1.56 -9.35 8.87
C ILE A 111 -2.42 -10.33 9.68
N LYS A 112 -1.94 -10.70 10.87
CA LYS A 112 -2.64 -11.62 11.78
C LYS A 112 -3.75 -10.94 12.60
N ASP A 113 -3.70 -9.62 12.68
CA ASP A 113 -4.69 -8.84 13.41
C ASP A 113 -6.03 -8.89 12.67
N SER A 114 -7.14 -8.76 13.40
CA SER A 114 -8.49 -8.80 12.82
C SER A 114 -8.76 -7.64 11.87
N ASP A 115 -8.03 -6.53 12.00
CA ASP A 115 -8.15 -5.36 11.14
C ASP A 115 -6.99 -5.32 10.12
N LYS A 116 -7.14 -6.09 9.03
CA LYS A 116 -6.17 -6.10 7.93
C LYS A 116 -6.42 -4.87 7.05
N THR A 117 -5.55 -3.87 7.13
CA THR A 117 -5.71 -2.64 6.35
C THR A 117 -4.79 -2.61 5.13
N LEU A 118 -5.33 -2.22 3.98
CA LEU A 118 -4.61 -1.90 2.75
C LEU A 118 -4.96 -0.48 2.31
N ILE A 119 -3.97 0.42 2.27
CA ILE A 119 -4.14 1.78 1.73
C ILE A 119 -3.79 1.74 0.24
N ALA A 120 -4.81 1.82 -0.60
CA ALA A 120 -4.68 1.77 -2.05
C ALA A 120 -5.92 2.38 -2.72
N TYR A 121 -5.73 3.33 -3.63
CA TYR A 121 -6.80 4.13 -4.22
C TYR A 121 -6.90 4.04 -5.74
N GLU A 122 -5.92 3.44 -6.44
CA GLU A 122 -5.95 3.34 -7.90
C GLU A 122 -7.14 2.50 -8.40
N TRP A 123 -7.59 2.79 -9.63
CA TRP A 123 -8.82 2.23 -10.21
C TRP A 123 -8.88 0.70 -10.13
N HIS A 124 -7.76 0.00 -10.35
CA HIS A 124 -7.75 -1.46 -10.29
C HIS A 124 -8.07 -1.99 -8.87
N PHE A 125 -7.61 -1.33 -7.81
CA PHE A 125 -7.97 -1.71 -6.43
C PHE A 125 -9.45 -1.44 -6.13
N GLN A 126 -10.02 -0.40 -6.75
CA GLN A 126 -11.46 -0.14 -6.65
C GLN A 126 -12.27 -1.23 -7.34
N GLN A 127 -11.87 -1.66 -8.55
CA GLN A 127 -12.50 -2.79 -9.24
C GLN A 127 -12.41 -4.10 -8.46
N ALA A 128 -11.30 -4.30 -7.73
CA ALA A 128 -11.08 -5.47 -6.90
C ALA A 128 -11.64 -5.37 -5.48
N HIS A 129 -12.35 -4.29 -5.14
CA HIS A 129 -12.81 -4.03 -3.76
C HIS A 129 -13.59 -5.21 -3.16
N SER A 130 -14.48 -5.84 -3.95
CA SER A 130 -15.23 -7.01 -3.49
C SER A 130 -14.32 -8.20 -3.19
N CYS A 131 -13.36 -8.52 -4.07
CA CYS A 131 -12.41 -9.62 -3.84
C CYS A 131 -11.51 -9.35 -2.62
N ILE A 132 -11.09 -8.10 -2.41
CA ILE A 132 -10.25 -7.70 -1.27
C ILE A 132 -11.04 -7.83 0.04
N THR A 133 -12.29 -7.36 0.06
CA THR A 133 -13.16 -7.41 1.25
C THR A 133 -13.50 -8.85 1.65
N GLN A 134 -13.69 -9.76 0.68
CA GLN A 134 -13.89 -11.19 0.94
C GLN A 134 -12.72 -11.85 1.69
N LEU A 135 -11.51 -11.30 1.59
CA LEU A 135 -10.34 -11.77 2.34
C LEU A 135 -10.26 -11.17 3.77
N GLY A 136 -11.27 -10.39 4.17
CA GLY A 136 -11.31 -9.64 5.41
C GLY A 136 -10.32 -8.48 5.44
N ILE A 137 -9.95 -7.94 4.26
CA ILE A 137 -9.06 -6.79 4.15
C ILE A 137 -9.90 -5.52 3.95
N ARG A 138 -9.72 -4.54 4.83
CA ARG A 138 -10.25 -3.20 4.67
C ARG A 138 -9.34 -2.40 3.73
N ARG A 139 -9.81 -2.20 2.48
CA ARG A 139 -9.18 -1.25 1.54
C ARG A 139 -9.62 0.16 1.90
N LEU A 140 -8.67 1.08 2.05
CA LEU A 140 -8.90 2.49 2.27
C LEU A 140 -8.30 3.28 1.10
N ASP A 141 -9.04 4.25 0.55
CA ASP A 141 -8.43 5.32 -0.23
C ASP A 141 -7.75 6.36 0.68
N LEU A 142 -7.24 7.45 0.12
CA LEU A 142 -6.51 8.45 0.89
C LEU A 142 -7.42 9.20 1.90
N ASP A 143 -8.66 9.51 1.51
CA ASP A 143 -9.63 10.19 2.38
C ASP A 143 -10.09 9.28 3.52
N GLU A 144 -10.46 8.05 3.17
CA GLU A 144 -10.84 7.02 4.13
C GLU A 144 -9.67 6.76 5.10
N ALA A 145 -8.43 6.72 4.60
CA ALA A 145 -7.25 6.52 5.43
C ALA A 145 -7.03 7.69 6.40
N VAL A 146 -7.13 8.95 5.96
CA VAL A 146 -7.01 10.10 6.88
C VAL A 146 -8.08 10.02 7.98
N ASN A 147 -9.32 9.70 7.63
CA ASN A 147 -10.42 9.66 8.60
C ASN A 147 -10.33 8.49 9.60
N VAL A 148 -9.94 7.30 9.13
CA VAL A 148 -9.90 6.08 9.95
C VAL A 148 -8.63 5.97 10.78
N LEU A 149 -7.50 6.51 10.30
CA LEU A 149 -6.19 6.37 10.93
C LEU A 149 -5.83 7.51 11.88
N SER A 150 -6.49 8.67 11.73
CA SER A 150 -6.37 9.84 12.60
C SER A 150 -6.75 9.54 14.03
#